data_AF-A0A257WP21-F1
#
_entry.id   AF-A0A257WP21-F1
#
_cell.length_a   1.000
_cell.length_b   1.000
_cell.length_c   1.000
_cell.angle_alpha   90.00
_cell.angle_beta   90.00
_cell.angle_gamma   90.00
#
_symmetry.space_group_name_H-M   'P 1'
#
loop_
_entity.id
_entity.type
_entity.pdbx_description
1 polymer ?
#
loop_
_entity_poly.entity_id
_entity_poly.type
_entity_poly.pdbx_seq_one_letter_code
_entity_poly.pdbx_strand_id
1 'polypeptide(L)'
;MTVLLGATSAGDDRTESSPAPNYPLGPELQNVPVEELERAYSGRTAPEAMRMYLAIVKGSRMGAGEGWFGPAQTRYNWDWLVKACGVDADGGIPADKFPGTAAWFEKLDRDRNGRITQDDLDWSERNPWVQYAYMTNRLFRKIDPNGDGRLQRDEWLAFFDAAANGKEAVTAGELRDYWLAGMTSGFLPGDAPSKEVLLRGLFASELGSLQEGPQVGDPAPDFRLQTQDGKETIQLSKVVGQKPVVLVFGNFTCGPFRSMYPEVDELARRYSDVATFLGVYVREAHPTDGWAMTSNEKVGVKVAQPQTFAQRTAVAQQCYARLKPSIPLLVDDINDPTGNAYSGMPARLYVIDTSGRVVFKSGRGPFGFKAGEMEQALLMSLVDKGELRTTSQVGTPAVPLLSSEECWKRMPPALSGSGQPLPNWIRATAAQLPRTAAAMLMLDLAHRTQSPLDPVLRGKMRWVIADANQCDYSKAYAEADLRRTGLQENDRRLLLSRQWSDADREPLEFARLLTLAAPTIPDELFARLRSRFGDKQVAAMVLLAAYGNF
;
A
#
# COMPACT_ATOMS: atom_id res chain seq x y z
N MET A 1 -10.34 60.93 38.31
CA MET A 1 -10.85 61.39 37.00
C MET A 1 -9.70 61.19 36.03
N THR A 2 -9.71 60.04 35.36
CA THR A 2 -8.54 59.42 34.74
C THR A 2 -8.32 59.91 33.32
N VAL A 3 -7.05 60.10 32.98
CA VAL A 3 -6.50 60.76 31.79
C VAL A 3 -6.84 60.03 30.49
N LEU A 4 -7.34 60.77 29.49
CA LEU A 4 -7.53 60.37 28.10
C LEU A 4 -6.21 60.55 27.32
N LEU A 5 -5.60 59.45 26.90
CA LEU A 5 -4.60 59.40 25.83
C LEU A 5 -5.25 58.71 24.63
N GLY A 6 -5.60 59.49 23.61
CA GLY A 6 -6.06 58.97 22.32
C GLY A 6 -4.85 58.59 21.47
N ALA A 7 -4.61 57.28 21.33
CA ALA A 7 -3.67 56.73 20.37
C ALA A 7 -4.39 56.47 19.04
N THR A 8 -3.77 56.97 17.97
CA THR A 8 -4.11 56.73 16.56
C THR A 8 -4.04 55.25 16.22
N SER A 9 -5.12 54.67 15.71
CA SER A 9 -5.07 53.38 14.99
C SER A 9 -5.05 53.67 13.49
N ALA A 10 -3.98 53.22 12.85
CA ALA A 10 -3.84 53.15 11.41
C ALA A 10 -4.87 52.15 10.85
N GLY A 11 -5.56 52.54 9.78
CA GLY A 11 -6.48 51.67 9.05
C GLY A 11 -5.74 50.43 8.53
N ASP A 12 -6.26 49.26 8.89
CA ASP A 12 -5.91 47.98 8.32
C ASP A 12 -6.62 47.88 6.96
N ASP A 13 -5.94 48.31 5.91
CA ASP A 13 -6.41 48.29 4.52
C ASP A 13 -6.30 46.85 3.97
N ARG A 14 -7.14 45.95 4.47
CA ARG A 14 -7.34 44.64 3.85
C ARG A 14 -8.23 44.83 2.64
N THR A 15 -7.60 44.89 1.48
CA THR A 15 -8.26 44.74 0.19
C THR A 15 -8.96 43.37 0.15
N GLU A 16 -10.26 43.36 0.44
CA GLU A 16 -11.14 42.24 0.09
C GLU A 16 -11.11 42.08 -1.43
N SER A 17 -10.40 41.06 -1.91
CA SER A 17 -10.45 40.68 -3.31
C SER A 17 -11.90 40.38 -3.69
N SER A 18 -12.46 41.11 -4.65
CA SER A 18 -13.83 40.87 -5.13
C SER A 18 -14.03 39.38 -5.46
N PRO A 19 -15.17 38.77 -5.09
CA PRO A 19 -15.45 37.38 -5.39
C PRO A 19 -15.38 37.17 -6.91
N ALA A 20 -14.86 36.02 -7.32
CA ALA A 20 -14.76 35.68 -8.73
C ALA A 20 -16.11 35.81 -9.43
N PRO A 21 -16.17 36.31 -10.68
CA PRO A 21 -17.33 36.02 -11.51
C PRO A 21 -17.48 34.50 -11.58
N ASN A 22 -18.63 34.00 -11.12
CA ASN A 22 -18.94 32.58 -11.12
C ASN A 22 -19.39 32.20 -12.52
N TYR A 23 -18.46 31.74 -13.35
CA TYR A 23 -18.78 31.15 -14.65
C TYR A 23 -19.20 29.69 -14.43
N PRO A 24 -20.49 29.33 -14.59
CA PRO A 24 -20.91 27.94 -14.49
C PRO A 24 -20.20 27.12 -15.55
N LEU A 25 -19.71 25.95 -15.16
CA LEU A 25 -19.05 25.02 -16.05
C LEU A 25 -20.12 24.23 -16.81
N GLY A 26 -20.38 24.67 -18.04
CA GLY A 26 -21.31 24.04 -18.96
C GLY A 26 -21.02 24.46 -20.42
N PRO A 27 -21.74 23.88 -21.39
CA PRO A 27 -21.56 24.18 -22.81
C PRO A 27 -21.60 25.67 -23.15
N GLU A 28 -22.37 26.46 -22.40
CA GLU A 28 -22.50 27.92 -22.52
C GLU A 28 -21.19 28.67 -22.31
N LEU A 29 -20.22 28.09 -21.60
CA LEU A 29 -18.90 28.69 -21.37
C LEU A 29 -18.13 28.92 -22.67
N GLN A 30 -18.46 28.17 -23.73
CA GLN A 30 -17.90 28.35 -25.07
C GLN A 30 -18.28 29.68 -25.71
N ASN A 31 -19.31 30.37 -25.21
CA ASN A 31 -19.72 31.69 -25.68
C ASN A 31 -18.91 32.82 -25.04
N VAL A 32 -18.08 32.54 -24.03
CA VAL A 32 -17.25 33.53 -23.33
C VAL A 32 -15.85 33.56 -23.96
N PRO A 33 -15.32 34.75 -24.33
CA PRO A 33 -13.95 34.87 -24.84
C PRO A 33 -12.91 34.32 -23.85
N VAL A 34 -11.92 33.57 -24.37
CA VAL A 34 -10.89 32.94 -23.52
C VAL A 34 -10.10 33.98 -22.73
N GLU A 35 -9.79 35.13 -23.34
CA GLU A 35 -9.06 36.23 -22.72
C GLU A 35 -9.83 36.85 -21.54
N GLU A 36 -11.16 36.82 -21.59
CA GLU A 36 -12.02 37.27 -20.50
C GLU A 36 -11.93 36.30 -19.31
N LEU A 37 -12.03 35.00 -19.59
CA LEU A 37 -11.88 33.95 -18.57
C LEU A 37 -10.50 34.01 -17.92
N GLU A 38 -9.43 34.20 -18.69
CA GLU A 38 -8.08 34.33 -18.14
C GLU A 38 -7.93 35.58 -17.27
N ARG A 39 -8.47 36.72 -17.73
CA ARG A 39 -8.46 37.95 -16.94
C ARG A 39 -9.23 37.79 -15.65
N ALA A 40 -10.33 37.04 -15.66
CA ALA A 40 -11.10 36.74 -14.47
C ALA A 40 -10.28 35.98 -13.41
N TYR A 41 -9.29 35.18 -13.79
CA TYR A 41 -8.43 34.47 -12.82
C TYR A 41 -7.01 35.06 -12.71
N SER A 42 -6.75 36.22 -13.28
CA SER A 42 -5.46 36.90 -13.14
C SER A 42 -5.14 37.17 -11.67
N GLY A 43 -3.97 36.70 -11.22
CA GLY A 43 -3.51 36.86 -9.83
C GLY A 43 -4.09 35.86 -8.82
N ARG A 44 -4.82 34.83 -9.28
CA ARG A 44 -5.32 33.73 -8.42
C ARG A 44 -5.33 32.39 -9.13
N THR A 45 -5.41 31.31 -8.36
CA THR A 45 -5.56 29.97 -8.94
C THR A 45 -7.01 29.75 -9.34
N ALA A 46 -7.26 29.45 -10.62
CA ALA A 46 -8.57 29.05 -11.10
C ALA A 46 -8.95 27.63 -10.60
N PRO A 47 -10.25 27.35 -10.40
CA PRO A 47 -10.71 25.99 -10.09
C PRO A 47 -10.19 24.95 -11.09
N GLU A 48 -9.94 23.71 -10.64
CA GLU A 48 -9.41 22.61 -11.46
C GLU A 48 -10.13 22.46 -12.79
N ALA A 49 -11.47 22.45 -12.77
CA ALA A 49 -12.26 22.27 -13.97
C ALA A 49 -12.18 23.45 -14.95
N MET A 50 -12.02 24.69 -14.45
CA MET A 50 -11.76 25.86 -15.30
C MET A 50 -10.35 25.78 -15.91
N ARG A 51 -9.34 25.35 -15.15
CA ARG A 51 -7.99 25.12 -15.70
C ARG A 51 -8.01 24.06 -16.79
N MET A 52 -8.79 22.99 -16.60
CA MET A 52 -8.95 21.96 -17.63
C MET A 52 -9.66 22.50 -18.88
N TYR A 53 -10.76 23.25 -18.71
CA TYR A 53 -11.42 23.91 -19.84
C TYR A 53 -10.45 24.81 -20.63
N LEU A 54 -9.73 25.70 -19.94
CA LEU A 54 -8.75 26.60 -20.56
C LEU A 54 -7.63 25.83 -21.28
N ALA A 55 -7.17 24.72 -20.71
CA ALA A 55 -6.18 23.85 -21.36
C ALA A 55 -6.73 23.27 -22.67
N ILE A 56 -7.96 22.73 -22.67
CA ILE A 56 -8.60 22.14 -23.84
C ILE A 56 -8.77 23.18 -24.96
N VAL A 57 -9.34 24.36 -24.65
CA VAL A 57 -9.59 25.38 -25.69
C VAL A 57 -8.29 25.93 -26.28
N LYS A 58 -7.19 25.92 -25.52
CA LYS A 58 -5.84 26.28 -25.96
C LYS A 58 -5.08 25.17 -26.69
N GLY A 59 -5.68 23.99 -26.86
CA GLY A 59 -5.07 22.89 -27.63
C GLY A 59 -4.12 21.99 -26.85
N SER A 60 -4.30 21.91 -25.52
CA SER A 60 -3.63 20.92 -24.67
C SER A 60 -3.79 19.50 -25.21
N ARG A 61 -2.75 18.67 -25.00
CA ARG A 61 -2.76 17.24 -25.37
C ARG A 61 -3.07 16.34 -24.17
N MET A 62 -3.61 16.91 -23.08
CA MET A 62 -3.87 16.21 -21.82
C MET A 62 -2.59 15.62 -21.21
N GLY A 63 -1.48 16.38 -21.26
CA GLY A 63 -0.22 16.00 -20.66
C GLY A 63 -0.20 16.14 -19.14
N ALA A 64 0.83 15.61 -18.50
CA ALA A 64 1.06 15.86 -17.08
C ALA A 64 1.33 17.35 -16.82
N GLY A 65 0.82 17.88 -15.72
CA GLY A 65 0.87 19.31 -15.40
C GLY A 65 -0.13 20.18 -16.18
N GLU A 66 -0.80 19.65 -17.21
CA GLU A 66 -1.77 20.41 -18.00
C GLU A 66 -3.16 20.40 -17.35
N GLY A 67 -3.84 21.55 -17.35
CA GLY A 67 -5.19 21.68 -16.82
C GLY A 67 -5.28 21.34 -15.33
N TRP A 68 -6.06 20.31 -14.99
CA TRP A 68 -6.20 19.81 -13.61
C TRP A 68 -5.18 18.73 -13.20
N PHE A 69 -4.27 18.31 -14.09
CA PHE A 69 -3.30 17.25 -13.80
C PHE A 69 -2.12 17.78 -12.99
N GLY A 70 -2.43 18.36 -11.83
CA GLY A 70 -1.45 18.88 -10.87
C GLY A 70 -0.88 17.81 -9.94
N PRO A 71 0.08 18.21 -9.07
CA PRO A 71 0.68 17.33 -8.08
C PRO A 71 -0.33 16.89 -7.01
N ALA A 72 0.04 15.87 -6.23
CA ALA A 72 -0.70 15.50 -5.04
C ALA A 72 -0.65 16.60 -3.96
N GLN A 73 -1.60 16.53 -3.05
CA GLN A 73 -1.60 17.29 -1.81
C GLN A 73 -1.41 16.32 -0.65
N THR A 74 -0.52 16.67 0.28
CA THR A 74 -0.21 15.85 1.45
C THR A 74 -0.02 16.72 2.68
N ARG A 75 -0.46 16.22 3.84
CA ARG A 75 -0.09 16.76 5.15
C ARG A 75 1.37 16.42 5.50
N TYR A 76 1.88 15.33 4.93
CA TYR A 76 3.13 14.69 5.31
C TYR A 76 4.23 15.00 4.28
N ASN A 77 4.89 16.15 4.45
CA ASN A 77 6.02 16.58 3.63
C ASN A 77 7.36 16.39 4.37
N TRP A 78 8.46 16.76 3.71
CA TRP A 78 9.81 16.69 4.27
C TRP A 78 9.95 17.44 5.60
N ASP A 79 9.51 18.69 5.65
CA ASP A 79 9.59 19.53 6.85
C ASP A 79 8.83 18.92 8.03
N TRP A 80 7.66 18.34 7.75
CA TRP A 80 6.89 17.61 8.75
C TRP A 80 7.69 16.41 9.29
N LEU A 81 8.33 15.63 8.42
CA LEU A 81 9.03 14.41 8.82
C LEU A 81 10.29 14.73 9.63
N VAL A 82 11.06 15.73 9.21
CA VAL A 82 12.23 16.23 9.95
C VAL A 82 11.81 16.65 11.36
N LYS A 83 10.73 17.43 11.46
CA LYS A 83 10.17 17.85 12.75
C LYS A 83 9.69 16.67 13.59
N ALA A 84 9.02 15.68 12.98
CA ALA A 84 8.55 14.49 13.67
C ALA A 84 9.68 13.61 14.21
N CYS A 85 10.82 13.55 13.51
CA CYS A 85 12.01 12.79 13.93
C CYS A 85 12.93 13.57 14.88
N GLY A 86 12.76 14.90 14.98
CA GLY A 86 13.60 15.75 15.83
C GLY A 86 15.07 15.79 15.39
N VAL A 87 15.32 15.78 14.07
CA VAL A 87 16.66 15.84 13.48
C VAL A 87 16.86 17.12 12.66
N ASP A 88 18.11 17.42 12.29
CA ASP A 88 18.42 18.49 11.33
C ASP A 88 18.17 18.03 9.89
N ALA A 89 17.67 18.93 9.05
CA ALA A 89 17.29 18.62 7.67
C ALA A 89 18.49 18.23 6.77
N ASP A 90 19.64 18.88 6.94
CA ASP A 90 20.78 18.76 6.01
C ASP A 90 21.42 17.37 5.98
N GLY A 91 21.26 16.61 7.06
CA GLY A 91 21.84 15.28 7.18
C GLY A 91 20.97 14.18 6.60
N GLY A 92 19.68 14.39 6.32
CA GLY A 92 18.72 13.29 6.14
C GLY A 92 18.45 12.52 7.43
N ILE A 93 17.36 11.75 7.47
CA ILE A 93 16.92 11.01 8.66
C ILE A 93 17.53 9.60 8.65
N PRO A 94 18.40 9.25 9.60
CA PRO A 94 18.93 7.90 9.72
C PRO A 94 17.92 6.94 10.36
N ALA A 95 18.10 5.64 10.13
CA ALA A 95 17.18 4.59 10.56
C ALA A 95 16.91 4.55 12.08
N ASP A 96 17.90 4.89 12.91
CA ASP A 96 17.79 4.93 14.37
C ASP A 96 17.00 6.14 14.90
N LYS A 97 16.78 7.16 14.06
CA LYS A 97 16.00 8.36 14.37
C LYS A 97 14.60 8.33 13.78
N PHE A 98 14.38 7.49 12.77
CA PHE A 98 13.05 7.31 12.21
C PHE A 98 12.18 6.56 13.23
N PRO A 99 11.04 7.13 13.64
CA PRO A 99 10.28 6.56 14.74
C PRO A 99 9.47 5.33 14.27
N GLY A 100 9.36 5.10 12.95
CA GLY A 100 8.72 3.96 12.26
C GLY A 100 9.38 2.60 12.42
N THR A 101 8.79 1.58 11.78
CA THR A 101 9.43 0.26 11.66
C THR A 101 10.59 0.31 10.66
N ALA A 102 11.55 -0.62 10.76
CA ALA A 102 12.62 -0.76 9.78
C ALA A 102 12.07 -1.01 8.36
N ALA A 103 10.99 -1.80 8.23
CA ALA A 103 10.33 -2.04 6.95
C ALA A 103 9.72 -0.76 6.36
N TRP A 104 9.20 0.15 7.19
CA TRP A 104 8.69 1.43 6.72
C TRP A 104 9.82 2.39 6.36
N PHE A 105 10.92 2.36 7.13
CA PHE A 105 12.12 3.11 6.81
C PHE A 105 12.63 2.74 5.41
N GLU A 106 12.79 1.45 5.11
CA GLU A 106 13.23 0.95 3.79
C GLU A 106 12.29 1.33 2.63
N LYS A 107 11.04 1.70 2.91
CA LYS A 107 10.10 2.19 1.90
C LYS A 107 10.20 3.69 1.68
N LEU A 108 10.49 4.44 2.75
CA LEU A 108 10.69 5.88 2.68
C LEU A 108 12.12 6.25 2.24
N ASP A 109 13.12 5.41 2.50
CA ASP A 109 14.47 5.48 1.96
C ASP A 109 14.46 4.83 0.57
N ARG A 110 13.94 5.59 -0.40
CA ARG A 110 13.58 5.08 -1.73
C ARG A 110 14.82 4.72 -2.55
N ASP A 111 15.90 5.47 -2.41
CA ASP A 111 17.18 5.18 -3.06
C ASP A 111 18.04 4.16 -2.30
N ARG A 112 17.66 3.82 -1.06
CA ARG A 112 18.30 2.84 -0.17
C ARG A 112 19.73 3.22 0.21
N ASN A 113 20.00 4.52 0.34
CA ASN A 113 21.29 5.02 0.78
C ASN A 113 21.50 4.93 2.31
N GLY A 114 20.48 4.48 3.05
CA GLY A 114 20.47 4.35 4.51
C GLY A 114 19.93 5.57 5.25
N ARG A 115 19.41 6.57 4.54
CA ARG A 115 18.88 7.83 5.08
C ARG A 115 17.67 8.30 4.26
N ILE A 116 16.58 8.66 4.92
CA ILE A 116 15.46 9.32 4.25
C ILE A 116 15.84 10.78 4.01
N THR A 117 15.77 11.22 2.76
CA THR A 117 16.06 12.59 2.32
C THR A 117 14.83 13.25 1.70
N GLN A 118 14.93 14.54 1.40
CA GLN A 118 13.87 15.25 0.68
C GLN A 118 13.63 14.66 -0.71
N ASP A 119 14.69 14.18 -1.39
CA ASP A 119 14.60 13.59 -2.72
C ASP A 119 13.87 12.25 -2.72
N ASP A 120 13.85 11.51 -1.62
CA ASP A 120 13.05 10.30 -1.48
C ASP A 120 11.56 10.59 -1.45
N LEU A 121 11.18 11.75 -0.88
CA LEU A 121 9.80 12.21 -0.78
C LEU A 121 9.34 13.05 -1.97
N ASP A 122 10.24 13.38 -2.90
CA ASP A 122 9.91 14.14 -4.11
C ASP A 122 9.36 13.23 -5.21
N TRP A 123 8.06 13.39 -5.50
CA TRP A 123 7.35 12.69 -6.57
C TRP A 123 7.18 13.53 -7.84
N SER A 124 7.84 14.69 -7.92
CA SER A 124 7.78 15.58 -9.07
C SER A 124 8.44 14.96 -10.31
N GLU A 125 8.05 15.45 -11.49
CA GLU A 125 8.63 14.99 -12.76
C GLU A 125 10.08 15.42 -12.95
N ARG A 126 10.62 16.26 -12.05
CA ARG A 126 12.02 16.67 -12.06
C ARG A 126 12.91 15.67 -11.35
N ASN A 127 12.34 14.83 -10.49
CA ASN A 127 13.07 13.82 -9.74
C ASN A 127 13.59 12.71 -10.68
N PRO A 128 14.89 12.40 -10.70
CA PRO A 128 15.45 11.38 -11.59
C PRO A 128 14.83 9.99 -11.38
N TRP A 129 14.56 9.60 -10.13
CA TRP A 129 13.94 8.31 -9.83
C TRP A 129 12.54 8.23 -10.44
N VAL A 130 11.74 9.30 -10.33
CA VAL A 130 10.39 9.37 -10.91
C VAL A 130 10.44 9.30 -12.43
N GLN A 131 11.43 9.94 -13.07
CA GLN A 131 11.63 9.84 -14.52
C GLN A 131 11.98 8.41 -14.96
N TYR A 132 12.87 7.74 -14.23
CA TYR A 132 13.23 6.34 -14.50
C TYR A 132 12.05 5.39 -14.25
N ALA A 133 11.29 5.58 -13.18
CA ALA A 133 10.10 4.80 -12.88
C ALA A 133 9.03 4.97 -13.98
N TYR A 134 8.79 6.21 -14.42
CA TYR A 134 7.87 6.49 -15.54
C TYR A 134 8.30 5.76 -16.82
N MET A 135 9.58 5.84 -17.18
CA MET A 135 10.10 5.13 -18.35
C MET A 135 9.95 3.62 -18.18
N THR A 136 10.32 3.07 -17.02
CA THR A 136 10.19 1.64 -16.71
C THR A 136 8.76 1.15 -16.87
N ASN A 137 7.78 1.89 -16.34
CA ASN A 137 6.36 1.55 -16.49
C ASN A 137 5.90 1.60 -17.95
N ARG A 138 6.39 2.57 -18.73
CA ARG A 138 6.10 2.65 -20.17
C ARG A 138 6.70 1.46 -20.93
N LEU A 139 7.93 1.07 -20.60
CA LEU A 139 8.62 -0.09 -21.15
C LEU A 139 7.86 -1.39 -20.79
N PHE A 140 7.42 -1.51 -19.54
CA PHE A 140 6.71 -2.67 -19.01
C PHE A 140 5.37 -2.88 -19.73
N ARG A 141 4.56 -1.84 -19.91
CA ARG A 141 3.26 -1.94 -20.63
C ARG A 141 3.39 -2.46 -22.06
N LYS A 142 4.55 -2.27 -22.71
CA LYS A 142 4.78 -2.79 -24.07
C LYS A 142 4.91 -4.31 -24.10
N ILE A 143 5.34 -4.91 -22.99
CA ILE A 143 5.61 -6.35 -22.87
C ILE A 143 4.58 -7.09 -22.00
N ASP A 144 3.57 -6.37 -21.51
CA ASP A 144 2.35 -6.90 -20.88
C ASP A 144 1.17 -6.73 -21.87
N PRO A 145 0.99 -7.67 -22.83
CA PRO A 145 -0.04 -7.57 -23.87
C PRO A 145 -1.46 -7.73 -23.32
N ASN A 146 -1.61 -8.38 -22.17
CA ASN A 146 -2.91 -8.67 -21.57
C ASN A 146 -3.41 -7.48 -20.72
N GLY A 147 -2.50 -6.60 -20.30
CA GLY A 147 -2.75 -5.35 -19.59
C GLY A 147 -3.19 -5.55 -18.14
N ASP A 148 -2.83 -6.68 -17.52
CA ASP A 148 -3.11 -6.99 -16.11
C ASP A 148 -2.07 -6.41 -15.16
N GLY A 149 -1.05 -5.71 -15.68
CA GLY A 149 0.03 -5.08 -14.95
C GLY A 149 1.00 -6.09 -14.32
N ARG A 150 1.05 -7.33 -14.83
CA ARG A 150 1.99 -8.37 -14.45
C ARG A 150 2.76 -8.82 -15.68
N LEU A 151 4.00 -9.26 -15.48
CA LEU A 151 4.84 -9.81 -16.54
C LEU A 151 5.10 -11.28 -16.24
N GLN A 152 4.51 -12.15 -17.04
CA GLN A 152 4.69 -13.58 -16.94
C GLN A 152 5.96 -14.03 -17.63
N ARG A 153 6.47 -15.21 -17.23
CA ARG A 153 7.66 -15.81 -17.84
C ARG A 153 7.52 -15.96 -19.35
N ASP A 154 6.36 -16.42 -19.82
CA ASP A 154 6.12 -16.67 -21.23
C ASP A 154 6.00 -15.35 -22.03
N GLU A 155 5.51 -14.28 -21.40
CA GLU A 155 5.48 -12.94 -22.02
C GLU A 155 6.89 -12.36 -22.15
N TRP A 156 7.73 -12.54 -21.13
CA TRP A 156 9.15 -12.17 -21.19
C TRP A 156 9.90 -12.95 -22.27
N LEU A 157 9.67 -14.26 -22.37
CA LEU A 157 10.28 -15.10 -23.40
C LEU A 157 9.80 -14.72 -24.80
N ALA A 158 8.50 -14.49 -24.99
CA ALA A 158 7.98 -14.04 -26.28
C ALA A 158 8.57 -12.69 -26.70
N PHE A 159 8.75 -11.76 -25.76
CA PHE A 159 9.44 -10.51 -26.03
C PHE A 159 10.91 -10.73 -26.41
N PHE A 160 11.63 -11.59 -25.68
CA PHE A 160 13.01 -11.93 -25.98
C PHE A 160 13.15 -12.59 -27.36
N ASP A 161 12.33 -13.59 -27.67
CA ASP A 161 12.35 -14.31 -28.94
C ASP A 161 12.12 -13.37 -30.12
N ALA A 162 11.20 -12.41 -29.96
CA ALA A 162 10.94 -11.39 -30.97
C ALA A 162 12.10 -10.40 -31.13
N ALA A 163 12.76 -10.01 -30.04
CA ALA A 163 13.97 -9.19 -30.10
C ALA A 163 15.17 -9.95 -30.69
N ALA A 164 15.26 -11.26 -30.42
CA ALA A 164 16.35 -12.11 -30.85
C ALA A 164 16.28 -12.50 -32.33
N ASN A 165 15.08 -12.49 -32.92
CA ASN A 165 14.86 -12.78 -34.34
C ASN A 165 15.56 -14.08 -34.79
N GLY A 166 15.37 -15.14 -34.00
CA GLY A 166 15.95 -16.47 -34.26
C GLY A 166 17.37 -16.70 -33.72
N LYS A 167 17.95 -15.74 -33.00
CA LYS A 167 19.24 -15.90 -32.30
C LYS A 167 19.03 -16.44 -30.88
N GLU A 168 20.05 -17.10 -30.33
CA GLU A 168 20.04 -17.55 -28.91
C GLU A 168 20.47 -16.44 -27.94
N ALA A 169 20.95 -15.30 -28.45
CA ALA A 169 21.37 -14.15 -27.67
C ALA A 169 21.00 -12.83 -28.37
N VAL A 170 20.72 -11.81 -27.57
CA VAL A 170 20.41 -10.44 -28.03
C VAL A 170 21.47 -9.50 -27.50
N THR A 171 22.04 -8.66 -28.35
CA THR A 171 22.94 -7.58 -27.92
C THR A 171 22.16 -6.45 -27.25
N ALA A 172 22.85 -5.61 -26.46
CA ALA A 172 22.22 -4.43 -25.87
C ALA A 172 21.60 -3.49 -26.94
N GLY A 173 22.21 -3.39 -28.13
CA GLY A 173 21.68 -2.61 -29.24
C GLY A 173 20.38 -3.17 -29.79
N GLU A 174 20.34 -4.47 -30.10
CA GLU A 174 19.14 -5.13 -30.62
C GLU A 174 17.98 -5.10 -29.61
N LEU A 175 18.28 -5.36 -28.34
CA LEU A 175 17.27 -5.30 -27.28
C LEU A 175 16.72 -3.88 -27.17
N ARG A 176 17.59 -2.86 -27.13
CA ARG A 176 17.18 -1.45 -27.07
C ARG A 176 16.36 -1.06 -28.28
N ASP A 177 16.81 -1.40 -29.49
CA ASP A 177 16.14 -0.98 -30.72
C ASP A 177 14.76 -1.63 -30.82
N TYR A 178 14.63 -2.92 -30.47
CA TYR A 178 13.33 -3.61 -30.41
C TYR A 178 12.43 -3.03 -29.31
N TRP A 179 12.97 -2.79 -28.11
CA TRP A 179 12.20 -2.26 -26.99
C TRP A 179 11.72 -0.83 -27.26
N LEU A 180 12.57 0.04 -27.80
CA LEU A 180 12.23 1.43 -28.09
C LEU A 180 11.49 1.63 -29.43
N ALA A 181 11.45 0.62 -30.31
CA ALA A 181 10.73 0.70 -31.58
C ALA A 181 9.25 1.08 -31.36
N GLY A 182 8.75 2.04 -32.15
CA GLY A 182 7.35 2.48 -32.08
C GLY A 182 6.98 3.25 -30.80
N MET A 183 7.94 3.64 -29.95
CA MET A 183 7.66 4.50 -28.81
C MET A 183 7.37 5.92 -29.25
N THR A 184 6.09 6.26 -29.37
CA THR A 184 5.62 7.63 -29.58
C THR A 184 5.23 8.28 -28.25
N SER A 185 5.62 9.53 -28.03
CA SER A 185 5.08 10.33 -26.92
C SER A 185 3.61 10.66 -27.21
N GLY A 186 2.68 10.21 -26.37
CA GLY A 186 1.25 10.53 -26.48
C GLY A 186 0.35 9.33 -26.79
N PHE A 187 -0.86 9.61 -27.25
CA PHE A 187 -1.87 8.61 -27.59
C PHE A 187 -1.41 7.67 -28.70
N LEU A 188 -1.90 6.43 -28.68
CA LEU A 188 -1.73 5.52 -29.81
C LEU A 188 -2.44 6.07 -31.07
N PRO A 189 -2.02 5.68 -32.28
CA PRO A 189 -2.76 6.00 -33.49
C PRO A 189 -4.23 5.61 -33.35
N GLY A 190 -5.14 6.57 -33.52
CA GLY A 190 -6.59 6.39 -33.34
C GLY A 190 -7.14 6.75 -31.96
N ASP A 191 -6.28 6.94 -30.94
CA ASP A 191 -6.73 7.25 -29.56
C ASP A 191 -6.67 8.75 -29.24
N ALA A 192 -6.00 9.56 -30.07
CA ALA A 192 -5.86 10.99 -29.85
C ALA A 192 -7.23 11.71 -29.99
N PRO A 193 -7.72 12.41 -28.95
CA PRO A 193 -9.03 13.04 -28.99
C PRO A 193 -8.99 14.36 -29.77
N SER A 194 -10.12 14.70 -30.42
CA SER A 194 -10.33 16.05 -30.92
C SER A 194 -10.67 17.01 -29.78
N LYS A 195 -10.51 18.32 -30.00
CA LYS A 195 -10.95 19.35 -29.04
C LYS A 195 -12.43 19.20 -28.68
N GLU A 196 -13.27 18.88 -29.67
CA GLU A 196 -14.71 18.68 -29.46
C GLU A 196 -15.00 17.48 -28.54
N VAL A 197 -14.30 16.36 -28.75
CA VAL A 197 -14.42 15.18 -27.89
C VAL A 197 -14.00 15.51 -26.46
N LEU A 198 -12.92 16.27 -26.28
CA LEU A 198 -12.47 16.71 -24.96
C LEU A 198 -13.49 17.63 -24.28
N LEU A 199 -14.05 18.61 -24.98
CA LEU A 199 -15.08 19.50 -24.42
C LEU A 199 -16.35 18.73 -24.04
N ARG A 200 -16.80 17.81 -24.91
CA ARG A 200 -17.94 16.94 -24.62
C ARG A 200 -17.68 16.07 -23.38
N GLY A 201 -16.51 15.43 -23.32
CA GLY A 201 -16.12 14.60 -22.19
C GLY A 201 -15.93 15.38 -20.90
N LEU A 202 -15.48 16.64 -20.96
CA LEU A 202 -15.40 17.52 -19.79
C LEU A 202 -16.80 17.80 -19.24
N PHE A 203 -17.74 18.25 -20.07
CA PHE A 203 -19.09 18.59 -19.63
C PHE A 203 -19.92 17.35 -19.24
N ALA A 204 -19.61 16.19 -19.82
CA ALA A 204 -20.19 14.90 -19.43
C ALA A 204 -19.53 14.28 -18.17
N SER A 205 -18.49 14.92 -17.61
CA SER A 205 -17.68 14.38 -16.50
C SER A 205 -17.00 13.03 -16.80
N GLU A 206 -16.80 12.70 -18.08
CA GLU A 206 -16.06 11.52 -18.55
C GLU A 206 -14.54 11.73 -18.43
N LEU A 207 -14.07 12.97 -18.67
CA LEU A 207 -12.65 13.30 -18.44
C LEU A 207 -12.31 13.30 -16.94
N GLY A 208 -13.27 13.66 -16.09
CA GLY A 208 -13.09 13.85 -14.66
C GLY A 208 -14.26 14.62 -14.03
N SER A 209 -14.40 14.55 -12.70
CA SER A 209 -15.41 15.34 -11.98
C SER A 209 -15.11 16.84 -12.06
N LEU A 210 -16.14 17.65 -12.27
CA LEU A 210 -16.05 19.12 -12.24
C LEU A 210 -15.78 19.68 -10.82
N GLN A 211 -16.03 18.88 -9.78
CA GLN A 211 -15.72 19.22 -8.40
C GLN A 211 -14.26 18.88 -8.09
N GLU A 212 -13.65 19.61 -7.15
CA GLU A 212 -12.25 19.37 -6.72
C GLU A 212 -12.14 18.30 -5.63
N GLY A 213 -13.24 18.00 -4.94
CA GLY A 213 -13.27 17.14 -3.76
C GLY A 213 -12.65 17.81 -2.52
N PRO A 214 -12.61 17.12 -1.37
CA PRO A 214 -12.08 17.67 -0.12
C PRO A 214 -10.60 18.05 -0.26
N GLN A 215 -10.16 19.06 0.48
CA GLN A 215 -8.74 19.41 0.60
C GLN A 215 -8.09 18.63 1.74
N VAL A 216 -6.76 18.63 1.80
CA VAL A 216 -6.04 18.08 2.96
C VAL A 216 -6.43 18.83 4.23
N GLY A 217 -6.78 18.10 5.27
CA GLY A 217 -7.27 18.61 6.56
C GLY A 217 -8.80 18.58 6.69
N ASP A 218 -9.54 18.56 5.59
CA ASP A 218 -11.00 18.52 5.60
C ASP A 218 -11.52 17.16 6.11
N PRO A 219 -12.72 17.12 6.72
CA PRO A 219 -13.42 15.88 6.95
C PRO A 219 -13.68 15.14 5.63
N ALA A 220 -13.45 13.83 5.62
CA ALA A 220 -13.75 12.98 4.49
C ALA A 220 -15.29 12.90 4.28
N PRO A 221 -15.82 13.24 3.09
CA PRO A 221 -17.26 13.13 2.81
C PRO A 221 -17.79 11.69 3.05
N ASP A 222 -18.83 11.54 3.88
CA ASP A 222 -19.38 10.21 4.14
C ASP A 222 -20.12 9.66 2.91
N PHE A 223 -20.13 8.34 2.75
CA PHE A 223 -20.88 7.64 1.71
C PHE A 223 -21.41 6.32 2.26
N ARG A 224 -22.42 5.75 1.59
CA ARG A 224 -22.93 4.41 1.84
C ARG A 224 -23.11 3.67 0.52
N LEU A 225 -22.20 2.76 0.20
CA LEU A 225 -22.13 2.09 -1.10
C LEU A 225 -22.18 0.56 -0.96
N GLN A 226 -22.72 -0.10 -1.98
CA GLN A 226 -22.78 -1.55 -2.05
C GLN A 226 -21.55 -2.12 -2.73
N THR A 227 -21.13 -3.32 -2.34
CA THR A 227 -20.12 -4.07 -3.08
C THR A 227 -20.65 -4.46 -4.46
N GLN A 228 -19.75 -4.67 -5.42
CA GLN A 228 -20.08 -5.07 -6.78
C GLN A 228 -20.90 -6.37 -6.90
N ASP A 229 -20.83 -7.26 -5.88
CA ASP A 229 -21.64 -8.47 -5.80
C ASP A 229 -22.94 -8.29 -4.98
N GLY A 230 -23.19 -7.08 -4.47
CA GLY A 230 -24.38 -6.72 -3.69
C GLY A 230 -24.46 -7.34 -2.30
N LYS A 231 -23.44 -8.09 -1.84
CA LYS A 231 -23.48 -8.82 -0.57
C LYS A 231 -23.28 -7.92 0.65
N GLU A 232 -22.52 -6.85 0.51
CA GLU A 232 -22.20 -5.94 1.61
C GLU A 232 -22.54 -4.50 1.25
N THR A 233 -22.84 -3.72 2.28
CA THR A 233 -22.99 -2.26 2.18
C THR A 233 -22.05 -1.62 3.19
N ILE A 234 -21.10 -0.83 2.72
CA ILE A 234 -20.10 -0.17 3.54
C ILE A 234 -20.44 1.32 3.66
N GLN A 235 -20.42 1.82 4.89
CA GLN A 235 -20.49 3.25 5.18
C GLN A 235 -19.14 3.73 5.69
N LEU A 236 -18.57 4.80 5.09
CA LEU A 236 -17.22 5.26 5.41
C LEU A 236 -17.07 5.61 6.89
N SER A 237 -18.02 6.35 7.45
CA SER A 237 -18.01 6.74 8.87
C SER A 237 -18.07 5.57 9.85
N LYS A 238 -18.38 4.34 9.40
CA LYS A 238 -18.37 3.12 10.23
C LYS A 238 -17.04 2.37 10.19
N VAL A 239 -16.19 2.64 9.21
CA VAL A 239 -14.87 2.00 9.05
C VAL A 239 -13.70 2.91 9.44
N VAL A 240 -13.91 4.23 9.40
CA VAL A 240 -13.00 5.22 9.96
C VAL A 240 -12.97 5.06 11.49
N GLY A 241 -11.77 5.03 12.09
CA GLY A 241 -11.61 5.11 13.54
C GLY A 241 -10.42 4.32 14.07
N GLN A 242 -10.38 3.00 13.86
CA GLN A 242 -9.26 2.18 14.39
C GLN A 242 -8.03 2.22 13.51
N LYS A 243 -8.21 2.26 12.19
CA LYS A 243 -7.15 2.29 11.19
C LYS A 243 -7.38 3.47 10.23
N PRO A 244 -6.33 4.06 9.63
CA PRO A 244 -6.51 4.91 8.47
C PRO A 244 -7.21 4.15 7.34
N VAL A 245 -7.95 4.89 6.51
CA VAL A 245 -8.67 4.35 5.35
C VAL A 245 -8.02 4.88 4.08
N VAL A 246 -7.68 3.98 3.16
CA VAL A 246 -7.25 4.31 1.81
C VAL A 246 -8.43 4.12 0.87
N LEU A 247 -8.79 5.16 0.13
CA LEU A 247 -9.79 5.09 -0.93
C LEU A 247 -9.11 5.05 -2.30
N VAL A 248 -9.51 4.10 -3.13
CA VAL A 248 -8.97 3.87 -4.46
C VAL A 248 -10.09 4.05 -5.49
N PHE A 249 -10.13 5.20 -6.15
CA PHE A 249 -11.12 5.50 -7.18
C PHE A 249 -10.63 5.08 -8.56
N GLY A 250 -11.50 4.46 -9.36
CA GLY A 250 -11.22 4.11 -10.75
C GLY A 250 -12.40 3.49 -11.48
N ASN A 251 -12.19 3.17 -12.76
CA ASN A 251 -13.21 2.59 -13.65
C ASN A 251 -12.58 1.57 -14.62
N PHE A 252 -13.42 0.79 -15.29
CA PHE A 252 -12.93 -0.30 -16.15
C PHE A 252 -12.28 0.21 -17.42
N THR A 253 -12.76 1.29 -18.03
CA THR A 253 -12.26 1.80 -19.31
C THR A 253 -10.97 2.63 -19.22
N CYS A 254 -10.53 3.04 -18.02
CA CYS A 254 -9.25 3.71 -17.83
C CYS A 254 -8.08 2.72 -17.92
N GLY A 255 -7.43 2.66 -19.09
CA GLY A 255 -6.25 1.80 -19.32
C GLY A 255 -5.13 2.00 -18.30
N PRO A 256 -4.72 3.25 -18.01
CA PRO A 256 -3.73 3.51 -16.97
C PRO A 256 -4.13 2.98 -15.60
N PHE A 257 -5.38 3.18 -15.14
CA PHE A 257 -5.86 2.63 -13.87
C PHE A 257 -5.71 1.11 -13.83
N ARG A 258 -6.20 0.38 -14.85
CA ARG A 258 -6.07 -1.08 -14.92
C ARG A 258 -4.62 -1.53 -14.81
N SER A 259 -3.70 -0.87 -15.52
CA SER A 259 -2.28 -1.22 -15.52
C SER A 259 -1.54 -0.90 -14.21
N MET A 260 -2.01 0.11 -13.44
CA MET A 260 -1.34 0.57 -12.21
C MET A 260 -2.01 0.00 -10.95
N TYR A 261 -3.23 -0.54 -11.07
CA TYR A 261 -3.96 -1.13 -9.96
C TYR A 261 -3.23 -2.28 -9.24
N PRO A 262 -2.49 -3.20 -9.90
CA PRO A 262 -1.81 -4.29 -9.21
C PRO A 262 -0.82 -3.84 -8.14
N GLU A 263 -0.16 -2.70 -8.35
CA GLU A 263 0.74 -2.12 -7.34
C GLU A 263 -0.06 -1.70 -6.10
N VAL A 264 -1.18 -1.00 -6.28
CA VAL A 264 -2.10 -0.62 -5.18
C VAL A 264 -2.63 -1.84 -4.44
N ASP A 265 -2.98 -2.89 -5.17
CA ASP A 265 -3.49 -4.15 -4.61
C ASP A 265 -2.39 -4.93 -3.83
N GLU A 266 -1.13 -4.81 -4.20
CA GLU A 266 -0.01 -5.32 -3.41
C GLU A 266 0.14 -4.55 -2.10
N LEU A 267 0.05 -3.21 -2.15
CA LEU A 267 0.08 -2.37 -0.95
C LEU A 267 -1.08 -2.69 -0.01
N ALA A 268 -2.29 -2.90 -0.54
CA ALA A 268 -3.46 -3.25 0.24
C ALA A 268 -3.27 -4.55 1.01
N ARG A 269 -2.68 -5.58 0.38
CA ARG A 269 -2.32 -6.83 1.09
C ARG A 269 -1.26 -6.57 2.17
N ARG A 270 -0.21 -5.83 1.82
CA ARG A 270 0.94 -5.54 2.69
C ARG A 270 0.55 -4.82 3.97
N TYR A 271 -0.41 -3.91 3.89
CA TYR A 271 -0.82 -3.03 5.00
C TYR A 271 -2.20 -3.35 5.58
N SER A 272 -2.78 -4.52 5.27
CA SER A 272 -4.11 -4.92 5.74
C SER A 272 -4.24 -4.99 7.28
N ASP A 273 -3.12 -5.22 7.96
CA ASP A 273 -3.00 -5.26 9.42
C ASP A 273 -3.08 -3.87 10.07
N VAL A 274 -2.66 -2.81 9.37
CA VAL A 274 -2.58 -1.43 9.89
C VAL A 274 -3.44 -0.40 9.15
N ALA A 275 -4.02 -0.73 8.01
CA ALA A 275 -4.86 0.17 7.21
C ALA A 275 -6.05 -0.57 6.58
N THR A 276 -7.15 0.15 6.36
CA THR A 276 -8.32 -0.35 5.64
C THR A 276 -8.27 0.19 4.21
N PHE A 277 -8.38 -0.68 3.21
CA PHE A 277 -8.43 -0.26 1.80
C PHE A 277 -9.82 -0.52 1.21
N LEU A 278 -10.36 0.46 0.49
CA LEU A 278 -11.63 0.37 -0.22
C LEU A 278 -11.47 0.85 -1.66
N GLY A 279 -11.88 0.03 -2.62
CA GLY A 279 -12.04 0.43 -4.01
C GLY A 279 -13.40 1.09 -4.21
N VAL A 280 -13.45 2.19 -4.96
CA VAL A 280 -14.70 2.86 -5.35
C VAL A 280 -14.77 2.94 -6.88
N TYR A 281 -15.71 2.20 -7.45
CA TYR A 281 -15.98 2.13 -8.87
C TYR A 281 -16.83 3.32 -9.32
N VAL A 282 -16.29 4.13 -10.23
CA VAL A 282 -16.90 5.36 -10.74
C VAL A 282 -17.25 5.27 -12.24
N ARG A 283 -17.84 6.33 -12.80
CA ARG A 283 -18.14 6.50 -14.23
C ARG A 283 -16.99 6.03 -15.16
N GLU A 284 -17.33 5.56 -16.36
CA GLU A 284 -16.33 5.20 -17.38
C GLU A 284 -15.61 6.44 -17.92
N ALA A 285 -14.29 6.38 -18.01
CA ALA A 285 -13.51 7.46 -18.62
C ALA A 285 -13.51 7.39 -20.15
N HIS A 286 -13.62 6.17 -20.71
CA HIS A 286 -13.55 5.94 -22.16
C HIS A 286 -14.68 5.01 -22.64
N PRO A 287 -15.95 5.41 -22.48
CA PRO A 287 -17.08 4.63 -22.96
C PRO A 287 -17.17 4.64 -24.50
N THR A 288 -17.80 3.61 -25.09
CA THR A 288 -17.90 3.46 -26.56
C THR A 288 -18.75 4.52 -27.25
N ASP A 289 -19.66 5.16 -26.50
CA ASP A 289 -20.56 6.22 -26.93
C ASP A 289 -20.04 7.63 -26.55
N GLY A 290 -18.83 7.72 -25.99
CA GLY A 290 -18.12 8.96 -25.68
C GLY A 290 -16.71 8.97 -26.30
N TRP A 291 -15.68 9.21 -25.49
CA TRP A 291 -14.29 9.09 -25.95
C TRP A 291 -13.82 7.62 -25.97
N ALA A 292 -14.15 6.91 -27.04
CA ALA A 292 -13.70 5.54 -27.25
C ALA A 292 -12.18 5.45 -27.54
N MET A 293 -11.54 4.38 -27.06
CA MET A 293 -10.12 4.10 -27.32
C MET A 293 -9.94 2.76 -28.02
N THR A 294 -9.19 2.74 -29.13
CA THR A 294 -8.76 1.54 -29.86
C THR A 294 -7.91 0.64 -28.96
N SER A 295 -7.09 1.22 -28.07
CA SER A 295 -6.33 0.45 -27.07
C SER A 295 -7.21 -0.37 -26.14
N ASN A 296 -8.39 0.13 -25.77
CA ASN A 296 -9.35 -0.62 -24.95
C ASN A 296 -9.99 -1.76 -25.75
N GLU A 297 -10.37 -1.53 -27.01
CA GLU A 297 -10.94 -2.57 -27.86
C GLU A 297 -9.97 -3.75 -28.06
N LYS A 298 -8.68 -3.47 -28.26
CA LYS A 298 -7.62 -4.50 -28.42
C LYS A 298 -7.51 -5.46 -27.24
N VAL A 299 -7.81 -5.00 -26.03
CA VAL A 299 -7.77 -5.82 -24.81
C VAL A 299 -9.15 -6.28 -24.34
N GLY A 300 -10.16 -6.19 -25.22
CA GLY A 300 -11.52 -6.66 -24.96
C GLY A 300 -12.31 -5.81 -23.95
N VAL A 301 -11.93 -4.55 -23.76
CA VAL A 301 -12.65 -3.60 -22.89
C VAL A 301 -13.53 -2.72 -23.77
N LYS A 302 -14.81 -3.08 -23.90
CA LYS A 302 -15.77 -2.38 -24.74
C LYS A 302 -17.11 -2.23 -24.03
N VAL A 303 -17.33 -1.08 -23.42
CA VAL A 303 -18.53 -0.80 -22.64
C VAL A 303 -19.09 0.58 -23.00
N ALA A 304 -20.41 0.66 -23.17
CA ALA A 304 -21.11 1.94 -23.25
C ALA A 304 -21.24 2.53 -21.85
N GLN A 305 -21.44 3.84 -21.75
CA GLN A 305 -21.63 4.52 -20.49
C GLN A 305 -22.90 3.99 -19.79
N PRO A 306 -22.78 3.40 -18.57
CA PRO A 306 -23.96 2.91 -17.85
C PRO A 306 -25.00 4.02 -17.61
N GLN A 307 -26.27 3.69 -17.79
CA GLN A 307 -27.43 4.57 -17.59
C GLN A 307 -28.27 4.19 -16.35
N THR A 308 -28.00 3.03 -15.76
CA THR A 308 -28.64 2.57 -14.52
C THR A 308 -27.61 2.00 -13.56
N PHE A 309 -27.96 1.98 -12.26
CA PHE A 309 -27.12 1.34 -11.25
C PHE A 309 -26.83 -0.13 -11.59
N ALA A 310 -27.83 -0.89 -12.05
CA ALA A 310 -27.66 -2.29 -12.44
C ALA A 310 -26.64 -2.45 -13.59
N GLN A 311 -26.68 -1.57 -14.60
CA GLN A 311 -25.67 -1.57 -15.67
C GLN A 311 -24.28 -1.23 -15.14
N ARG A 312 -24.16 -0.23 -14.24
CA ARG A 312 -22.88 0.14 -13.65
C ARG A 312 -22.29 -1.01 -12.82
N THR A 313 -23.12 -1.68 -12.04
CA THR A 313 -22.73 -2.88 -11.28
C THR A 313 -22.28 -4.02 -12.20
N ALA A 314 -22.94 -4.24 -13.33
CA ALA A 314 -22.53 -5.25 -14.31
C ALA A 314 -21.16 -4.93 -14.95
N VAL A 315 -20.83 -3.65 -15.17
CA VAL A 315 -19.48 -3.26 -15.64
C VAL A 315 -18.46 -3.35 -14.51
N ALA A 316 -18.81 -2.95 -13.28
CA ALA A 316 -17.96 -3.13 -12.11
C ALA A 316 -17.60 -4.60 -11.86
N GLN A 317 -18.54 -5.53 -12.10
CA GLN A 317 -18.32 -6.97 -12.07
C GLN A 317 -17.30 -7.44 -13.11
N GLN A 318 -17.34 -6.89 -14.33
CA GLN A 318 -16.34 -7.17 -15.36
C GLN A 318 -14.95 -6.68 -14.95
N CYS A 319 -14.88 -5.46 -14.40
CA CYS A 319 -13.64 -4.90 -13.85
C CYS A 319 -13.08 -5.78 -12.72
N TYR A 320 -13.94 -6.18 -11.78
CA TYR A 320 -13.59 -7.05 -10.66
C TYR A 320 -13.08 -8.40 -11.14
N ALA A 321 -13.73 -9.03 -12.12
CA ALA A 321 -13.30 -10.30 -12.69
C ALA A 321 -11.94 -10.20 -13.41
N ARG A 322 -11.65 -9.04 -14.04
CA ARG A 322 -10.37 -8.77 -14.69
C ARG A 322 -9.26 -8.54 -13.67
N LEU A 323 -9.46 -7.62 -12.72
CA LEU A 323 -8.40 -7.16 -11.81
C LEU A 323 -8.22 -8.07 -10.59
N LYS A 324 -9.25 -8.85 -10.22
CA LYS A 324 -9.27 -9.74 -9.05
C LYS A 324 -8.75 -9.05 -7.78
N PRO A 325 -9.33 -7.88 -7.43
CA PRO A 325 -8.83 -7.07 -6.32
C PRO A 325 -8.93 -7.83 -4.99
N SER A 326 -7.95 -7.64 -4.11
CA SER A 326 -7.96 -8.16 -2.74
C SER A 326 -8.82 -7.34 -1.77
N ILE A 327 -9.28 -6.17 -2.22
CA ILE A 327 -10.07 -5.22 -1.44
C ILE A 327 -11.53 -5.20 -1.90
N PRO A 328 -12.49 -4.79 -1.04
CA PRO A 328 -13.85 -4.55 -1.46
C PRO A 328 -13.93 -3.51 -2.59
N LEU A 329 -14.68 -3.82 -3.65
CA LEU A 329 -14.99 -2.88 -4.72
C LEU A 329 -16.44 -2.39 -4.55
N LEU A 330 -16.58 -1.14 -4.14
CA LEU A 330 -17.85 -0.46 -3.91
C LEU A 330 -18.31 0.25 -5.18
N VAL A 331 -19.60 0.16 -5.52
CA VAL A 331 -20.15 0.77 -6.74
C VAL A 331 -20.85 2.07 -6.40
N ASP A 332 -20.39 3.18 -6.98
CA ASP A 332 -21.03 4.49 -6.82
C ASP A 332 -22.37 4.55 -7.54
N ASP A 333 -23.29 5.40 -7.08
CA ASP A 333 -24.59 5.58 -7.72
C ASP A 333 -24.45 6.20 -9.13
N ILE A 334 -25.47 6.05 -9.97
CA ILE A 334 -25.45 6.43 -11.39
C ILE A 334 -25.20 7.93 -11.62
N ASN A 335 -25.56 8.77 -10.64
CA ASN A 335 -25.34 10.22 -10.65
C ASN A 335 -23.99 10.66 -10.04
N ASP A 336 -23.15 9.69 -9.68
CA ASP A 336 -21.78 9.87 -9.15
C ASP A 336 -21.68 10.76 -7.92
N PRO A 337 -22.55 10.60 -6.90
CA PRO A 337 -22.45 11.42 -5.71
C PRO A 337 -21.09 11.27 -5.03
N THR A 338 -20.56 10.05 -4.93
CA THR A 338 -19.27 9.79 -4.26
C THR A 338 -18.10 10.21 -5.15
N GLY A 339 -18.15 9.85 -6.43
CA GLY A 339 -17.16 10.22 -7.44
C GLY A 339 -17.00 11.73 -7.58
N ASN A 340 -18.09 12.49 -7.43
CA ASN A 340 -18.07 13.94 -7.40
C ASN A 340 -17.58 14.49 -6.06
N ALA A 341 -18.07 13.97 -4.93
CA ALA A 341 -17.65 14.41 -3.61
C ALA A 341 -16.14 14.23 -3.37
N TYR A 342 -15.54 13.18 -3.92
CA TYR A 342 -14.10 12.93 -3.85
C TYR A 342 -13.33 13.31 -5.10
N SER A 343 -14.02 13.80 -6.13
CA SER A 343 -13.38 14.10 -7.40
C SER A 343 -12.55 12.92 -7.92
N GLY A 344 -13.11 11.71 -7.80
CA GLY A 344 -12.44 10.42 -7.98
C GLY A 344 -12.20 10.04 -9.45
N MET A 345 -12.86 10.73 -10.38
CA MET A 345 -12.72 10.53 -11.82
C MET A 345 -11.49 11.27 -12.39
N PRO A 346 -10.72 10.66 -13.31
CA PRO A 346 -10.91 9.30 -13.86
C PRO A 346 -10.32 8.21 -12.96
N ALA A 347 -9.33 8.55 -12.14
CA ALA A 347 -8.81 7.73 -11.06
C ALA A 347 -8.16 8.64 -10.01
N ARG A 348 -8.25 8.28 -8.73
CA ARG A 348 -7.68 9.07 -7.63
C ARG A 348 -7.44 8.23 -6.39
N LEU A 349 -6.46 8.61 -5.58
CA LEU A 349 -6.14 7.98 -4.31
C LEU A 349 -6.32 8.99 -3.17
N TYR A 350 -6.88 8.52 -2.06
CA TYR A 350 -6.97 9.27 -0.81
C TYR A 350 -6.46 8.45 0.35
N VAL A 351 -5.79 9.11 1.31
CA VAL A 351 -5.57 8.56 2.65
C VAL A 351 -6.36 9.42 3.64
N ILE A 352 -7.19 8.75 4.43
CA ILE A 352 -8.02 9.33 5.48
C ILE A 352 -7.47 8.83 6.81
N ASP A 353 -7.18 9.74 7.73
CA ASP A 353 -6.70 9.37 9.05
C ASP A 353 -7.80 8.76 9.95
N THR A 354 -7.44 8.30 11.14
CA THR A 354 -8.41 7.69 12.08
C THR A 354 -9.39 8.68 12.66
N SER A 355 -9.15 9.98 12.51
CA SER A 355 -10.09 11.04 12.89
C SER A 355 -11.05 11.39 11.76
N GLY A 356 -10.97 10.69 10.62
CA GLY A 356 -11.82 10.92 9.46
C GLY A 356 -11.42 12.14 8.64
N ARG A 357 -10.17 12.61 8.74
CA ARG A 357 -9.67 13.75 7.95
C ARG A 357 -8.83 13.28 6.79
N VAL A 358 -8.94 13.96 5.66
CA VAL A 358 -8.09 13.73 4.50
C VAL A 358 -6.66 14.18 4.83
N VAL A 359 -5.71 13.26 4.79
CA VAL A 359 -4.28 13.57 5.00
C VAL A 359 -3.45 13.47 3.72
N PHE A 360 -4.01 12.81 2.70
CA PHE A 360 -3.43 12.72 1.37
C PHE A 360 -4.53 12.71 0.31
N LYS A 361 -4.29 13.43 -0.77
CA LYS A 361 -5.10 13.49 -1.98
C LYS A 361 -4.17 13.46 -3.18
N SER A 362 -4.20 12.38 -3.95
CA SER A 362 -3.35 12.29 -5.13
C SER A 362 -3.74 13.34 -6.17
N GLY A 363 -2.79 13.65 -7.06
CA GLY A 363 -3.13 14.25 -8.35
C GLY A 363 -4.10 13.32 -9.11
N ARG A 364 -4.87 13.88 -10.05
CA ARG A 364 -5.78 13.05 -10.86
C ARG A 364 -5.00 12.10 -11.75
N GLY A 365 -5.52 10.88 -11.90
CA GLY A 365 -5.02 9.91 -12.86
C GLY A 365 -5.16 10.41 -14.30
N PRO A 366 -4.31 9.95 -15.23
CA PRO A 366 -3.36 8.86 -15.04
C PRO A 366 -2.05 9.30 -14.33
N PHE A 367 -1.66 10.56 -14.43
CA PHE A 367 -0.32 11.00 -13.99
C PHE A 367 -0.15 11.06 -12.47
N GLY A 368 -1.20 11.45 -11.74
CA GLY A 368 -1.17 11.53 -10.28
C GLY A 368 -1.55 10.22 -9.57
N PHE A 369 -1.92 9.17 -10.30
CA PHE A 369 -2.28 7.87 -9.70
C PHE A 369 -1.01 7.08 -9.36
N LYS A 370 -0.29 7.52 -8.32
CA LYS A 370 1.00 6.98 -7.89
C LYS A 370 0.84 6.21 -6.59
N ALA A 371 0.93 4.87 -6.67
CA ALA A 371 0.78 4.01 -5.50
C ALA A 371 1.87 4.27 -4.44
N GLY A 372 3.13 4.44 -4.85
CA GLY A 372 4.22 4.76 -3.94
C GLY A 372 4.09 6.12 -3.22
N GLU A 373 3.53 7.15 -3.88
CA GLU A 373 3.27 8.45 -3.24
C GLU A 373 2.17 8.31 -2.15
N MET A 374 1.16 7.49 -2.43
CA MET A 374 0.13 7.12 -1.45
C MET A 374 0.72 6.26 -0.31
N GLU A 375 1.60 5.28 -0.61
CA GLU A 375 2.28 4.45 0.39
C GLU A 375 3.06 5.33 1.36
N GLN A 376 3.86 6.27 0.85
CA GLN A 376 4.58 7.25 1.66
C GLN A 376 3.64 7.99 2.61
N ALA A 377 2.55 8.57 2.08
CA ALA A 377 1.63 9.33 2.90
C ALA A 377 0.91 8.46 3.95
N LEU A 378 0.58 7.20 3.60
CA LEU A 378 0.04 6.23 4.55
C LEU A 378 1.04 5.94 5.68
N LEU A 379 2.29 5.61 5.35
CA LEU A 379 3.33 5.32 6.34
C LEU A 379 3.58 6.51 7.27
N MET A 380 3.64 7.71 6.73
CA MET A 380 3.81 8.93 7.53
C MET A 380 2.58 9.23 8.39
N SER A 381 1.37 8.88 7.93
CA SER A 381 0.15 8.98 8.75
C SER A 381 0.16 8.03 9.95
N LEU A 382 0.73 6.83 9.79
CA LEU A 382 0.90 5.86 10.86
C LEU A 382 1.95 6.36 11.87
N VAL A 383 3.00 7.03 11.41
CA VAL A 383 3.98 7.71 12.26
C VAL A 383 3.35 8.85 13.08
N ASP A 384 2.57 9.74 12.44
CA ASP A 384 1.95 10.93 13.07
C ASP A 384 1.07 10.59 14.29
N LYS A 385 0.37 9.46 14.24
CA LYS A 385 -0.56 9.06 15.32
C LYS A 385 0.12 8.48 16.54
N GLY A 386 1.43 8.27 16.50
CA GLY A 386 2.10 7.49 17.52
C GLY A 386 1.66 6.02 17.52
N GLU A 387 1.23 5.45 16.38
CA GLU A 387 1.09 3.99 16.21
C GLU A 387 2.44 3.26 16.26
N LEU A 388 3.48 4.00 16.61
CA LEU A 388 4.82 3.58 17.00
C LEU A 388 4.85 3.10 18.43
N ARG A 389 4.18 1.97 18.59
CA ARG A 389 4.69 0.77 19.26
C ARG A 389 3.91 -0.49 18.89
N THR A 390 2.93 -0.44 17.97
CA THR A 390 1.97 -1.53 17.78
C THR A 390 1.94 -2.17 16.40
N THR A 391 3.09 -2.45 15.80
CA THR A 391 3.30 -3.76 15.14
C THR A 391 3.92 -4.79 16.09
N SER A 392 3.94 -4.45 17.38
CA SER A 392 3.79 -5.40 18.47
C SER A 392 2.69 -4.82 19.35
N GLN A 393 1.47 -5.37 19.36
CA GLN A 393 0.59 -5.04 20.49
C GLN A 393 1.32 -5.40 21.79
N VAL A 394 2.07 -4.46 22.38
CA VAL A 394 2.07 -4.32 23.83
C VAL A 394 0.81 -3.53 24.11
N GLY A 395 -0.33 -4.18 23.87
CA GLY A 395 -1.50 -3.87 24.67
C GLY A 395 -1.08 -4.01 26.14
N THR A 396 -1.81 -3.39 27.06
CA THR A 396 -1.73 -3.80 28.45
C THR A 396 -1.79 -5.32 28.44
N PRO A 397 -0.73 -6.03 28.86
CA PRO A 397 -0.67 -7.47 28.68
C PRO A 397 -1.92 -8.04 29.34
N ALA A 398 -2.64 -8.90 28.62
CA ALA A 398 -3.91 -9.47 29.09
C ALA A 398 -3.76 -10.16 30.47
N VAL A 399 -2.52 -10.47 30.83
CA VAL A 399 -2.08 -10.96 32.13
C VAL A 399 -1.03 -10.00 32.74
N PRO A 400 -1.00 -9.85 34.08
CA PRO A 400 0.04 -9.06 34.74
C PRO A 400 1.43 -9.56 34.39
N LEU A 401 2.29 -8.66 33.92
CA LEU A 401 3.72 -8.93 33.71
C LEU A 401 4.51 -8.35 34.88
N LEU A 402 5.05 -9.23 35.72
CA LEU A 402 6.00 -8.83 36.76
C LEU A 402 7.29 -8.28 36.14
N SER A 403 8.05 -7.49 36.90
CA SER A 403 9.45 -7.24 36.56
C SER A 403 10.30 -8.52 36.69
N SER A 404 11.43 -8.59 36.00
CA SER A 404 12.36 -9.74 36.14
C SER A 404 12.81 -9.92 37.59
N GLU A 405 13.03 -8.82 38.32
CA GLU A 405 13.43 -8.84 39.73
C GLU A 405 12.35 -9.46 40.63
N GLU A 406 11.09 -9.04 40.45
CA GLU A 406 9.95 -9.60 41.19
C GLU A 406 9.74 -11.08 40.85
N CYS A 407 9.94 -11.48 39.59
CA CYS A 407 9.88 -12.88 39.20
C CYS A 407 10.93 -13.71 39.94
N TRP A 408 12.19 -13.26 39.96
CA TRP A 408 13.27 -13.96 40.66
C TRP A 408 13.01 -14.05 42.17
N LYS A 409 12.40 -13.03 42.78
CA LYS A 409 11.99 -13.05 44.19
C LYS A 409 10.87 -14.06 44.48
N ARG A 410 9.97 -14.31 43.52
CA ARG A 410 8.83 -15.24 43.68
C ARG A 410 9.16 -16.69 43.32
N MET A 411 10.07 -16.90 42.37
CA MET A 411 10.50 -18.23 41.96
C MET A 411 11.41 -18.88 43.03
N PRO A 412 11.52 -20.23 43.06
CA PRO A 412 12.52 -20.90 43.86
C PRO A 412 13.95 -20.38 43.58
N PRO A 413 14.85 -20.36 44.58
CA PRO A 413 16.21 -19.88 44.40
C PRO A 413 16.92 -20.57 43.24
N ALA A 414 17.47 -19.78 42.30
CA ALA A 414 18.24 -20.32 41.20
C ALA A 414 19.67 -20.67 41.66
N LEU A 415 20.18 -21.81 41.18
CA LEU A 415 21.56 -22.23 41.42
C LEU A 415 22.59 -21.34 40.69
N SER A 416 22.20 -20.78 39.53
CA SER A 416 23.02 -19.89 38.70
C SER A 416 22.13 -19.03 37.80
N GLY A 417 22.60 -17.86 37.40
CA GLY A 417 21.90 -17.00 36.42
C GLY A 417 20.72 -16.19 36.98
N SER A 418 20.57 -16.10 38.31
CA SER A 418 19.62 -15.19 38.93
C SER A 418 19.92 -13.72 38.58
N GLY A 419 18.88 -12.89 38.54
CA GLY A 419 19.00 -11.47 38.22
C GLY A 419 19.11 -11.15 36.72
N GLN A 420 19.19 -12.15 35.85
CA GLN A 420 19.16 -11.95 34.40
C GLN A 420 17.76 -11.53 33.92
N PRO A 421 17.65 -10.83 32.77
CA PRO A 421 16.36 -10.53 32.15
C PRO A 421 15.58 -11.81 31.83
N LEU A 422 14.31 -11.84 32.21
CA LEU A 422 13.42 -12.97 31.96
C LEU A 422 12.50 -12.69 30.75
N PRO A 423 12.18 -13.70 29.92
CA PRO A 423 11.26 -13.53 28.81
C PRO A 423 9.83 -13.24 29.32
N ASN A 424 9.05 -12.52 28.51
CA ASN A 424 7.71 -12.06 28.90
C ASN A 424 6.77 -13.21 29.32
N TRP A 425 6.86 -14.37 28.68
CA TRP A 425 6.04 -15.53 29.05
C TRP A 425 6.34 -16.03 30.48
N ILE A 426 7.61 -16.01 30.92
CA ILE A 426 7.96 -16.30 32.32
C ILE A 426 7.46 -15.23 33.26
N ARG A 427 7.59 -13.96 32.86
CA ARG A 427 7.12 -12.82 33.66
C ARG A 427 5.61 -12.82 33.85
N ALA A 428 4.87 -13.40 32.91
CA ALA A 428 3.45 -13.69 33.03
C ALA A 428 3.18 -14.89 33.95
N THR A 429 3.79 -16.05 33.68
CA THR A 429 3.52 -17.28 34.44
C THR A 429 3.93 -17.17 35.91
N ALA A 430 5.05 -16.50 36.21
CA ALA A 430 5.54 -16.32 37.58
C ALA A 430 4.61 -15.48 38.47
N ALA A 431 3.69 -14.70 37.87
CA ALA A 431 2.72 -13.92 38.61
C ALA A 431 1.79 -14.80 39.46
N GLN A 432 1.38 -15.95 38.93
CA GLN A 432 0.42 -16.87 39.57
C GLN A 432 1.03 -18.25 39.87
N LEU A 433 1.99 -18.71 39.07
CA LEU A 433 2.55 -20.07 39.09
C LEU A 433 4.09 -20.05 39.15
N PRO A 434 4.72 -19.52 40.21
CA PRO A 434 6.17 -19.33 40.28
C PRO A 434 6.98 -20.63 40.22
N ARG A 435 6.47 -21.74 40.78
CA ARG A 435 7.14 -23.05 40.67
C ARG A 435 7.06 -23.60 39.24
N THR A 436 5.92 -23.43 38.57
CA THR A 436 5.76 -23.83 37.16
C THR A 436 6.65 -22.98 36.26
N ALA A 437 6.74 -21.67 36.49
CA ALA A 437 7.64 -20.79 35.74
C ALA A 437 9.10 -21.26 35.84
N ALA A 438 9.57 -21.62 37.04
CA ALA A 438 10.92 -22.15 37.23
C ALA A 438 11.11 -23.52 36.54
N ALA A 439 10.14 -24.42 36.63
CA ALA A 439 10.20 -25.71 35.93
C ALA A 439 10.22 -25.53 34.39
N MET A 440 9.45 -24.58 33.87
CA MET A 440 9.42 -24.26 32.44
C MET A 440 10.73 -23.61 31.96
N LEU A 441 11.39 -22.79 32.78
CA LEU A 441 12.75 -22.30 32.48
C LEU A 441 13.74 -23.45 32.36
N MET A 442 13.67 -24.44 33.26
CA MET A 442 14.51 -25.63 33.18
C MET A 442 14.21 -26.45 31.92
N LEU A 443 12.93 -26.58 31.56
CA LEU A 443 12.51 -27.28 30.35
C LEU A 443 13.00 -26.57 29.08
N ASP A 444 12.87 -25.24 29.00
CA ASP A 444 13.38 -24.47 27.86
C ASP A 444 14.90 -24.57 27.76
N LEU A 445 15.61 -24.51 28.89
CA LEU A 445 17.06 -24.73 28.94
C LEU A 445 17.43 -26.13 28.42
N ALA A 446 16.72 -27.17 28.85
CA ALA A 446 16.94 -28.54 28.39
C ALA A 446 16.69 -28.66 26.87
N HIS A 447 15.59 -28.08 26.36
CA HIS A 447 15.36 -28.03 24.92
C HIS A 447 16.46 -27.31 24.16
N ARG A 448 17.08 -26.28 24.74
CA ARG A 448 18.17 -25.49 24.12
C ARG A 448 19.54 -26.17 24.19
N THR A 449 19.84 -26.89 25.27
CA THR A 449 21.20 -27.34 25.58
C THR A 449 21.38 -28.84 25.60
N GLN A 450 20.31 -29.62 25.78
CA GLN A 450 20.35 -31.07 25.93
C GLN A 450 19.63 -31.81 24.80
N SER A 451 18.94 -31.09 23.91
CA SER A 451 18.27 -31.71 22.76
C SER A 451 19.29 -32.40 21.84
N PRO A 452 19.02 -33.64 21.38
CA PRO A 452 19.86 -34.34 20.40
C PRO A 452 19.67 -33.83 18.97
N LEU A 453 18.76 -32.86 18.75
CA LEU A 453 18.56 -32.25 17.44
C LEU A 453 19.60 -31.17 17.19
N ASP A 454 20.01 -31.07 15.92
CA ASP A 454 20.84 -29.97 15.46
C ASP A 454 20.18 -28.60 15.82
N PRO A 455 20.93 -27.62 16.34
CA PRO A 455 20.38 -26.33 16.75
C PRO A 455 19.64 -25.57 15.63
N VAL A 456 20.10 -25.67 14.38
CA VAL A 456 19.45 -25.02 13.23
C VAL A 456 18.13 -25.72 12.95
N LEU A 457 18.13 -27.06 12.87
CA LEU A 457 16.90 -27.84 12.65
C LEU A 457 15.86 -27.59 13.74
N ARG A 458 16.27 -27.60 15.01
CA ARG A 458 15.40 -27.31 16.15
C ARG A 458 14.81 -25.90 16.07
N GLY A 459 15.61 -24.91 15.70
CA GLY A 459 15.14 -23.54 15.54
C GLY A 459 14.11 -23.41 14.40
N LYS A 460 14.36 -24.07 13.26
CA LYS A 460 13.42 -24.10 12.13
C LYS A 460 12.11 -24.79 12.52
N MET A 461 12.17 -25.91 13.23
CA MET A 461 10.98 -26.61 13.74
C MET A 461 10.19 -25.71 14.70
N ARG A 462 10.85 -25.07 15.68
CA ARG A 462 10.20 -24.11 16.61
C ARG A 462 9.47 -23.00 15.85
N TRP A 463 10.08 -22.50 14.78
CA TRP A 463 9.47 -21.48 13.93
C TRP A 463 8.22 -22.01 13.20
N VAL A 464 8.30 -23.20 12.59
CA VAL A 464 7.15 -23.82 11.89
C VAL A 464 6.00 -24.13 12.83
N ILE A 465 6.28 -24.59 14.05
CA ILE A 465 5.26 -24.82 15.09
C ILE A 465 4.59 -23.50 15.47
N ALA A 466 5.38 -22.44 15.69
CA ALA A 466 4.86 -21.12 16.04
C ALA A 466 4.03 -20.49 14.91
N ASP A 467 4.43 -20.68 13.64
CA ASP A 467 3.66 -20.25 12.47
C ASP A 467 2.34 -21.00 12.35
N ALA A 468 2.37 -22.32 12.54
CA ALA A 468 1.16 -23.15 12.57
C ALA A 468 0.18 -22.73 13.68
N ASN A 469 0.68 -22.35 14.85
CA ASN A 469 -0.12 -21.81 15.96
C ASN A 469 -0.49 -20.32 15.79
N GLN A 470 -0.07 -19.67 14.70
CA GLN A 470 -0.27 -18.24 14.47
C GLN A 470 0.23 -17.36 15.63
N CYS A 471 1.34 -17.75 16.26
CA CYS A 471 1.89 -17.08 17.44
C CYS A 471 3.11 -16.25 17.09
N ASP A 472 2.92 -14.93 16.91
CA ASP A 472 4.00 -14.01 16.54
C ASP A 472 5.10 -13.91 17.60
N TYR A 473 4.73 -13.98 18.89
CA TYR A 473 5.70 -13.98 19.98
C TYR A 473 6.65 -15.18 19.90
N SER A 474 6.10 -16.38 19.69
CA SER A 474 6.89 -17.62 19.57
C SER A 474 7.71 -17.66 18.27
N LYS A 475 7.19 -17.09 17.16
CA LYS A 475 7.96 -16.92 15.92
C LYS A 475 9.19 -16.03 16.16
N ALA A 476 9.01 -14.87 16.78
CA ALA A 476 10.10 -13.96 17.11
C ALA A 476 11.13 -14.61 18.06
N TYR A 477 10.66 -15.41 19.01
CA TYR A 477 11.51 -16.17 19.93
C TYR A 477 12.35 -17.24 19.20
N ALA A 478 11.75 -17.98 18.26
CA ALA A 478 12.45 -18.95 17.42
C ALA A 478 13.45 -18.28 16.45
N GLU A 479 13.09 -17.14 15.85
CA GLU A 479 14.01 -16.36 15.00
C GLU A 479 15.24 -15.88 15.79
N ALA A 480 15.05 -15.42 17.04
CA ALA A 480 16.16 -15.03 17.90
C ALA A 480 17.12 -16.20 18.18
N ASP A 481 16.59 -17.42 18.34
CA ASP A 481 17.41 -18.63 18.49
C ASP A 481 18.17 -18.96 17.19
N LEU A 482 17.49 -18.89 16.04
CA LEU A 482 18.10 -19.14 14.73
C LEU A 482 19.21 -18.14 14.39
N ARG A 483 19.06 -16.85 14.71
CA ARG A 483 20.12 -15.85 14.51
C ARG A 483 21.41 -16.21 15.26
N ARG A 484 21.30 -16.79 16.45
CA ARG A 484 22.48 -17.23 17.24
C ARG A 484 23.21 -18.42 16.61
N THR A 485 22.58 -19.12 15.67
CA THR A 485 23.20 -20.22 14.90
C THR A 485 23.88 -19.76 13.61
N GLY A 486 23.80 -18.45 13.28
CA GLY A 486 24.42 -17.89 12.07
C GLY A 486 23.55 -17.88 10.81
N LEU A 487 22.23 -18.05 10.96
CA LEU A 487 21.27 -18.05 9.85
C LEU A 487 21.16 -16.67 9.18
N GLN A 488 21.11 -16.60 7.84
CA GLN A 488 21.03 -15.34 7.08
C GLN A 488 19.59 -14.98 6.71
N GLU A 489 19.33 -13.72 6.33
CA GLU A 489 17.96 -13.23 6.01
C GLU A 489 17.29 -13.99 4.84
N ASN A 490 18.08 -14.55 3.91
CA ASN A 490 17.56 -15.38 2.81
C ASN A 490 16.90 -16.68 3.31
N ASP A 491 17.42 -17.28 4.39
CA ASP A 491 16.88 -18.51 4.97
C ASP A 491 15.52 -18.29 5.63
N ARG A 492 15.25 -17.07 6.11
CA ARG A 492 13.95 -16.66 6.67
C ARG A 492 12.85 -16.63 5.61
N ARG A 493 13.17 -16.14 4.40
CA ARG A 493 12.23 -16.13 3.26
C ARG A 493 11.89 -17.55 2.79
N LEU A 494 12.83 -18.48 2.89
CA LEU A 494 12.60 -19.90 2.57
C LEU A 494 11.64 -20.58 3.57
N LEU A 495 11.70 -20.20 4.85
CA LEU A 495 10.75 -20.69 5.86
C LEU A 495 9.33 -20.20 5.59
N LEU A 496 9.15 -18.91 5.28
CA LEU A 496 7.86 -18.30 4.95
C LEU A 496 7.24 -18.87 3.66
N SER A 497 8.05 -19.09 2.63
CA SER A 497 7.61 -19.64 1.34
C SER A 497 7.44 -21.16 1.34
N ARG A 498 7.79 -21.83 2.44
CA ARG A 498 7.81 -23.30 2.57
C ARG A 498 8.68 -24.01 1.53
N GLN A 499 9.64 -23.29 0.96
CA GLN A 499 10.63 -23.84 0.05
C GLN A 499 11.76 -24.49 0.85
N TRP A 500 11.43 -25.57 1.55
CA TRP A 500 12.37 -26.28 2.41
C TRP A 500 13.33 -27.14 1.60
N SER A 501 14.58 -27.17 2.03
CA SER A 501 15.59 -28.09 1.52
C SER A 501 15.11 -29.54 1.69
N ASP A 502 15.61 -30.46 0.86
CA ASP A 502 15.27 -31.88 0.99
C ASP A 502 15.66 -32.43 2.37
N ALA A 503 16.71 -31.87 2.97
CA ALA A 503 17.13 -32.21 4.32
C ALA A 503 16.10 -31.79 5.39
N ASP A 504 15.45 -30.64 5.22
CA ASP A 504 14.52 -30.06 6.20
C ASP A 504 13.06 -30.45 5.96
N ARG A 505 12.69 -30.85 4.74
CA ARG A 505 11.29 -30.99 4.32
C ARG A 505 10.46 -31.89 5.23
N GLU A 506 10.91 -33.12 5.48
CA GLU A 506 10.15 -34.08 6.27
C GLU A 506 10.07 -33.72 7.77
N PRO A 507 11.16 -33.33 8.47
CA PRO A 507 11.06 -32.89 9.86
C PRO A 507 10.16 -31.67 10.07
N LEU A 508 10.22 -30.69 9.16
CA LEU A 508 9.41 -29.49 9.25
C LEU A 508 7.94 -29.77 8.94
N GLU A 509 7.66 -30.61 7.95
CA GLU A 509 6.30 -31.04 7.66
C GLU A 509 5.70 -31.86 8.80
N PHE A 510 6.49 -32.74 9.42
CA PHE A 510 6.08 -33.49 10.60
C PHE A 510 5.76 -32.56 11.77
N ALA A 511 6.60 -31.56 12.05
CA ALA A 511 6.33 -30.57 13.09
C ALA A 511 5.01 -29.80 12.82
N ARG A 512 4.80 -29.39 11.56
CA ARG A 512 3.58 -28.69 11.12
C ARG A 512 2.33 -29.55 11.29
N LEU A 513 2.37 -30.81 10.84
CA LEU A 513 1.25 -31.74 10.97
C LEU A 513 0.98 -32.08 12.42
N LEU A 514 2.01 -32.30 13.23
CA LEU A 514 1.85 -32.58 14.66
C LEU A 514 1.19 -31.41 15.42
N THR A 515 1.32 -30.18 14.93
CA THR A 515 0.61 -29.01 15.45
C THR A 515 -0.81 -28.87 14.90
N LEU A 516 -1.03 -29.01 13.59
CA LEU A 516 -2.33 -28.69 12.96
C LEU A 516 -3.29 -29.87 12.86
N ALA A 517 -2.78 -31.08 12.72
CA ALA A 517 -3.54 -32.26 12.33
C ALA A 517 -2.80 -33.55 12.72
N ALA A 518 -2.39 -33.69 13.99
CA ALA A 518 -1.61 -34.84 14.45
C ALA A 518 -2.16 -36.22 14.02
N PRO A 519 -3.49 -36.46 13.99
CA PRO A 519 -4.04 -37.74 13.53
C PRO A 519 -3.83 -38.05 12.04
N THR A 520 -3.44 -37.07 11.21
CA THR A 520 -3.25 -37.25 9.76
C THR A 520 -1.81 -37.54 9.38
N ILE A 521 -0.89 -37.62 10.34
CA ILE A 521 0.51 -37.95 10.09
C ILE A 521 0.59 -39.38 9.54
N PRO A 522 1.09 -39.59 8.31
CA PRO A 522 1.21 -40.93 7.75
C PRO A 522 2.25 -41.76 8.50
N ASP A 523 1.94 -43.03 8.78
CA ASP A 523 2.89 -43.98 9.40
C ASP A 523 4.20 -44.08 8.61
N GLU A 524 4.12 -44.00 7.28
CA GLU A 524 5.29 -44.02 6.41
C GLU A 524 6.21 -42.81 6.62
N LEU A 525 5.66 -41.62 6.82
CA LEU A 525 6.44 -40.42 7.11
C LEU A 525 7.18 -40.60 8.44
N PHE A 526 6.48 -41.08 9.47
CA PHE A 526 7.09 -41.33 10.77
C PHE A 526 8.17 -42.42 10.72
N ALA A 527 7.94 -43.50 9.96
CA ALA A 527 8.91 -44.57 9.74
C ALA A 527 10.18 -44.06 9.02
N ARG A 528 10.04 -43.21 8.00
CA ARG A 528 11.18 -42.58 7.30
C ARG A 528 11.97 -41.66 8.23
N LEU A 529 11.30 -40.85 9.04
CA LEU A 529 11.96 -40.02 10.05
C LEU A 529 12.74 -40.87 11.05
N ARG A 530 12.16 -41.98 11.55
CA ARG A 530 12.85 -42.91 12.45
C ARG A 530 14.06 -43.56 11.78
N SER A 531 13.93 -43.99 10.54
CA SER A 531 15.05 -44.56 9.78
C SER A 531 16.17 -43.55 9.56
N ARG A 532 15.84 -42.27 9.37
CA ARG A 532 16.81 -41.22 9.04
C ARG A 532 17.50 -40.61 10.26
N PHE A 533 16.75 -40.37 11.34
CA PHE A 533 17.23 -39.64 12.52
C PHE A 533 17.39 -40.56 13.76
N GLY A 534 16.84 -41.77 13.71
CA GLY A 534 16.83 -42.69 14.85
C GLY A 534 15.81 -42.29 15.93
N ASP A 535 15.50 -43.25 16.80
CA ASP A 535 14.43 -43.12 17.78
C ASP A 535 14.62 -41.95 18.74
N LYS A 536 15.86 -41.69 19.17
CA LYS A 536 16.17 -40.62 20.13
C LYS A 536 15.91 -39.23 19.55
N GLN A 537 16.27 -38.97 18.29
CA GLN A 537 16.04 -37.67 17.67
C GLN A 537 14.57 -37.49 17.28
N VAL A 538 13.88 -38.53 16.80
CA VAL A 538 12.44 -38.45 16.52
C VAL A 538 11.63 -38.22 17.80
N ALA A 539 11.99 -38.87 18.91
CA ALA A 539 11.38 -38.56 20.21
C ALA A 539 11.60 -37.09 20.60
N ALA A 540 12.80 -36.54 20.35
CA ALA A 540 13.06 -35.13 20.58
C ALA A 540 12.26 -34.20 19.66
N MET A 541 11.97 -34.60 18.41
CA MET A 541 11.08 -33.87 17.49
C MET A 541 9.66 -33.78 18.05
N VAL A 542 9.13 -34.91 18.55
CA VAL A 542 7.81 -34.98 19.20
C VAL A 542 7.76 -34.09 20.44
N LEU A 543 8.76 -34.19 21.32
CA LEU A 543 8.83 -33.37 22.54
C LEU A 543 8.96 -31.89 22.22
N LEU A 544 9.70 -31.53 21.17
CA LEU A 544 9.84 -30.14 20.73
C LEU A 544 8.52 -29.57 20.21
N ALA A 545 7.76 -30.36 19.43
CA ALA A 545 6.43 -29.97 18.97
C ALA A 545 5.44 -29.83 20.12
N ALA A 546 5.43 -30.79 21.04
CA ALA A 546 4.61 -30.70 22.25
C ALA A 546 4.94 -29.45 23.08
N TYR A 547 6.23 -29.15 23.26
CA TYR A 547 6.67 -27.92 23.95
C TYR A 547 6.30 -26.65 23.20
N GLY A 548 6.38 -26.61 21.87
CA GLY A 548 6.02 -25.43 21.08
C GLY A 548 4.50 -25.22 20.93
N ASN A 549 3.71 -26.25 21.17
CA ASN A 549 2.24 -26.18 21.20
C ASN A 549 1.69 -25.75 22.57
N PHE A 550 2.50 -25.88 23.63
CA PHE A 550 2.23 -25.34 24.96
C PHE A 550 2.66 -23.87 25.02
#